data_AF-A0A2A2ND07-F1
#
_entry.id   AF-A0A2A2ND07-F1
#
_cell.length_a   1.000
_cell.length_b   1.000
_cell.length_c   1.000
_cell.angle_alpha   90.00
_cell.angle_beta   90.00
_cell.angle_gamma   90.00
#
_symmetry.space_group_name_H-M   'P 1'
#
loop_
_entity.id
_entity.type
_entity.pdbx_description
1 polymer ?
#
loop_
_entity_poly.entity_id
_entity_poly.type
_entity_poly.pdbx_seq_one_letter_code
_entity_poly.pdbx_strand_id
1 'polypeptide(L)' 'MIELLTNPWVIIIIVLSIVVGNIAALKYTAKMKFGQMDKGRKNDLDKLNELDKERYDDKGQKKKDEPR' A
#
# COMPACT_ATOMS: atom_id res chain seq x y z
N MET A 1 -43.50 -20.56 -4.51
CA MET A 1 -42.28 -19.93 -5.08
C MET A 1 -41.84 -18.69 -4.32
N ILE A 2 -42.73 -17.74 -4.00
CA ILE A 2 -42.37 -16.50 -3.27
C ILE A 2 -42.04 -16.74 -1.78
N GLU A 3 -42.61 -17.78 -1.16
CA GLU A 3 -42.37 -18.12 0.26
C GLU A 3 -40.90 -18.46 0.59
N LEU A 4 -40.13 -18.93 -0.39
CA LEU A 4 -38.70 -19.17 -0.22
C LEU A 4 -37.92 -17.84 -0.14
N LEU A 5 -38.40 -16.80 -0.81
CA LEU A 5 -37.76 -15.49 -0.85
C LEU A 5 -38.16 -14.61 0.32
N THR A 6 -39.39 -14.74 0.82
CA THR A 6 -39.90 -14.03 2.01
C THR A 6 -39.61 -14.75 3.33
N ASN A 7 -38.78 -15.81 3.31
CA ASN A 7 -38.33 -16.46 4.53
C ASN A 7 -37.36 -15.53 5.29
N PRO A 8 -37.58 -15.24 6.59
CA PRO A 8 -36.77 -14.29 7.34
C PRO A 8 -35.27 -14.60 7.32
N TRP A 9 -34.90 -15.88 7.28
CA TRP A 9 -33.50 -16.29 7.17
C TRP A 9 -32.85 -15.89 5.84
N VAL A 10 -33.58 -16.01 4.73
CA VAL A 10 -33.07 -15.71 3.38
C VAL A 10 -32.87 -14.21 3.19
N ILE A 11 -33.81 -13.42 3.72
CA ILE A 11 -33.72 -11.94 3.69
C ILE A 11 -32.46 -11.47 4.43
N ILE A 12 -32.14 -12.06 5.60
CA ILE A 12 -30.95 -11.70 6.38
C ILE A 12 -29.66 -11.98 5.59
N ILE A 13 -29.56 -13.12 4.91
CA ILE A 13 -28.38 -13.48 4.11
C ILE A 13 -28.17 -12.47 2.97
N ILE A 14 -29.25 -12.06 2.29
CA ILE A 14 -29.19 -11.06 1.21
C ILE A 14 -28.69 -9.72 1.75
N VAL A 15 -29.24 -9.24 2.86
CA VAL A 15 -28.85 -7.97 3.48
C VAL A 15 -27.38 -8.00 3.93
N LEU A 16 -26.95 -9.08 4.61
CA LEU A 16 -25.56 -9.25 5.01
C LEU A 16 -24.61 -9.30 3.81
N SER A 17 -25.02 -9.93 2.70
CA SER A 17 -24.21 -9.99 1.48
C SER A 17 -24.00 -8.60 0.86
N ILE A 18 -25.03 -7.75 0.85
CA ILE A 18 -24.92 -6.37 0.35
C ILE A 18 -24.02 -5.52 1.28
N VAL A 19 -24.19 -5.66 2.60
CA VAL A 19 -23.38 -4.93 3.59
C VAL A 19 -21.92 -5.35 3.50
N VAL A 20 -21.63 -6.66 3.47
CA VAL A 20 -20.27 -7.18 3.32
C VAL A 20 -19.70 -6.85 1.94
N GLY A 21 -20.50 -6.87 0.87
CA GLY A 21 -20.08 -6.44 -0.46
C GLY A 21 -19.64 -4.98 -0.50
N ASN A 22 -20.39 -4.08 0.13
CA ASN A 22 -20.03 -2.66 0.25
C ASN A 22 -18.78 -2.45 1.13
N ILE A 23 -18.69 -3.14 2.28
CA ILE A 23 -17.50 -3.08 3.14
C ILE A 23 -16.28 -3.67 2.44
N ALA A 24 -16.45 -4.75 1.67
CA ALA A 24 -15.38 -5.36 0.90
C ALA A 24 -14.87 -4.42 -0.20
N ALA A 25 -15.76 -3.69 -0.88
CA ALA A 25 -15.38 -2.66 -1.84
C ALA A 25 -14.59 -1.52 -1.17
N LEU A 26 -15.03 -1.06 0.01
CA LEU A 26 -14.31 -0.06 0.80
C LEU A 26 -12.97 -0.60 1.32
N LYS A 27 -12.90 -1.85 1.75
CA LYS A 27 -11.68 -2.51 2.21
C LYS A 27 -10.70 -2.72 1.06
N TYR A 28 -11.17 -3.07 -0.14
CA TYR A 28 -10.34 -3.17 -1.34
C TYR A 28 -9.81 -1.78 -1.75
N THR A 29 -10.66 -0.75 -1.72
CA THR A 29 -10.28 0.65 -1.96
C THR A 29 -9.28 1.17 -0.93
N ALA A 30 -9.49 0.92 0.37
CA ALA A 30 -8.62 1.40 1.43
C ALA A 30 -7.29 0.63 1.52
N LYS A 31 -7.29 -0.67 1.22
CA LYS A 31 -6.07 -1.50 1.25
C LYS A 31 -5.13 -1.20 0.08
N MET A 32 -5.64 -0.67 -1.04
CA MET A 32 -4.80 -0.18 -2.14
C MET A 32 -3.95 1.02 -1.71
N LYS A 33 -4.51 1.95 -0.92
CA LYS A 33 -3.72 3.09 -0.40
C LYS A 33 -2.74 2.70 0.70
N PHE A 34 -3.09 1.76 1.58
CA PHE A 34 -2.24 1.43 2.73
C PHE A 34 -1.08 0.48 2.39
N GLY A 35 -1.28 -0.49 1.49
CA GLY A 35 -0.26 -1.49 1.14
C GLY A 35 0.83 -0.99 0.18
N GLN A 36 0.50 -0.02 -0.67
CA GLN A 36 1.44 0.55 -1.66
C GLN A 36 2.26 1.71 -1.07
N MET A 37 1.69 2.47 -0.14
CA MET A 37 2.34 3.63 0.49
C MET A 37 3.44 3.23 1.49
N ASP A 38 3.33 2.07 2.15
CA ASP A 38 4.39 1.54 3.03
C ASP A 38 5.58 0.98 2.23
N LYS A 39 5.32 0.28 1.11
CA LYS A 39 6.38 -0.27 0.25
C LYS A 39 7.10 0.80 -0.58
N GLY A 40 6.38 1.81 -1.08
CA GLY A 40 6.97 2.89 -1.85
C GLY A 40 7.91 3.77 -1.03
N ARG A 41 7.52 4.10 0.21
CA ARG A 41 8.30 4.98 1.09
C ARG A 41 9.61 4.35 1.57
N LYS A 42 9.61 3.04 1.86
CA LYS A 42 10.82 2.31 2.26
C LYS A 42 11.85 2.25 1.12
N ASN A 43 11.39 1.97 -0.10
CA ASN A 43 12.26 1.88 -1.28
C ASN A 43 12.90 3.24 -1.64
N ASP A 44 12.14 4.34 -1.55
CA ASP A 44 12.67 5.68 -1.84
C ASP A 44 13.71 6.13 -0.79
N LEU A 45 13.46 5.83 0.48
CA LEU A 45 14.40 6.12 1.58
C LEU A 45 15.73 5.36 1.42
N ASP A 46 15.68 4.07 1.06
CA ASP A 46 16.90 3.28 0.82
C ASP A 46 17.71 3.83 -0.35
N LYS A 47 17.06 4.21 -1.45
CA LYS A 47 17.73 4.83 -2.62
C LYS A 47 18.41 6.16 -2.29
N LEU A 48 17.74 7.00 -1.51
CA LEU A 48 18.30 8.29 -1.06
C LEU A 48 19.56 8.08 -0.21
N ASN A 49 19.56 7.05 0.64
CA ASN A 49 20.70 6.74 1.52
C ASN A 49 21.92 6.22 0.75
N GLU A 50 21.71 5.40 -0.30
CA GLU A 50 22.78 4.97 -1.22
C GLU A 50 23.38 6.15 -2.00
N LEU A 51 22.53 7.04 -2.53
CA LEU A 51 22.97 8.22 -3.29
C LEU A 51 23.83 9.17 -2.45
N ASP A 52 23.47 9.38 -1.18
CA ASP A 52 24.25 10.22 -0.26
C ASP A 52 25.61 9.60 0.07
N LYS A 53 25.66 8.27 0.23
CA LYS A 53 26.90 7.54 0.48
C LYS A 53 27.84 7.62 -0.73
N GLU A 54 27.32 7.42 -1.94
CA GLU A 54 28.09 7.51 -3.18
C GLU A 54 28.60 8.94 -3.43
N ARG A 55 27.79 9.96 -3.12
CA ARG A 55 28.19 11.38 -3.18
C ARG A 55 29.28 11.73 -2.15
N TYR A 56 29.25 11.12 -0.97
CA TYR A 56 30.28 11.34 0.05
C TYR A 56 31.60 10.66 -0.33
N ASP A 57 31.55 9.44 -0.87
CA ASP A 57 32.73 8.72 -1.34
C ASP A 57 33.38 9.41 -2.55
N ASP A 58 32.59 9.87 -3.55
CA ASP A 58 33.11 10.62 -4.72
C ASP A 58 33.75 11.96 -4.32
N LYS A 59 33.14 12.70 -3.38
CA LYS A 59 33.72 13.95 -2.86
C LYS A 59 34.96 13.69 -1.99
N GLY A 60 34.98 12.58 -1.25
CA GLY A 60 36.13 12.17 -0.43
C GLY A 60 37.33 11.75 -1.26
N GLN A 61 37.11 11.12 -2.42
CA GLN A 61 38.16 10.76 -3.38
C GLN A 61 38.66 11.99 -4.13
N LYS A 62 37.78 12.85 -4.65
CA LYS A 62 38.20 14.10 -5.33
C LYS A 62 39.05 15.04 -4.47
N LYS A 63 38.84 15.06 -3.14
CA LYS A 63 39.69 15.83 -2.21
C LYS A 63 41.06 15.20 -1.92
N LYS A 64 41.24 13.89 -2.17
CA LYS A 64 42.53 13.20 -1.99
C LYS A 64 43.39 13.26 -3.24
N ASP A 65 42.76 13.37 -4.41
CA ASP A 65 43.43 13.40 -5.71
C ASP A 65 43.79 14.82 -6.19
N GLU A 66 43.47 15.87 -5.43
CA GLU A 66 43.87 17.25 -5.72
C GLU A 66 45.35 17.44 -5.28
N PRO A 67 46.33 17.45 -6.22
CA PRO A 67 47.71 17.75 -5.89
C PRO A 67 47.81 19.26 -5.63
N ARG A 68 48.52 19.62 -4.56
CA ARG A 68 48.79 21.01 -4.15
C ARG A 68 49.36 21.87 -5.27
#